data_AF-A0A2E8F328-F1
#
_entry.id   AF-A0A2E8F328-F1
#
_cell.length_a   1.000
_cell.length_b   1.000
_cell.length_c   1.000
_cell.angle_alpha   90.00
_cell.angle_beta   90.00
_cell.angle_gamma   90.00
#
_symmetry.space_group_name_H-M   'P 1'
#
loop_
_entity.id
_entity.type
_entity.pdbx_description
1 polymer ?
#
loop_
_entity_poly.entity_id
_entity_poly.type
_entity_poly.pdbx_seq_one_letter_code
_entity_poly.pdbx_strand_id
1 'polypeptide(L)'
;MTTTANSTYVYVGAETSGLYRLSPGSSQWEELTNGLPANPIVPGVTLHPDNPEIVFAGTQDGPYRSTDRGDHWERLDYPASGAPVWTFMFRPGDPSVMYLGTAPGEIYRSVNSGDSWQKLNATMGANECAMAFPTRVIAIAADPSHPNEMYAALEVAGVIRSDDGGDTWDEITGSLAPSEDTLDLHGVQCSAATPHTVYITTRQGPFIGPDRGREWIPVEFGQYSPITYTRDLRASPTDPNSMYVSIGASARSSQGALYRSRDLFKTFERVDRDITANATMMAVCVDPRAPSHIYCIARDGQVFGTLDDGATWTTHQLPDKAKELRGLAAG
;
A
#
# COMPACT_ATOMS: atom_id res chain seq x y z
N MET A 1 25.52 -5.86 23.18
CA MET A 1 24.38 -5.60 22.29
C MET A 1 24.97 -5.03 21.01
N THR A 2 25.07 -5.84 19.97
CA THR A 2 25.44 -5.36 18.63
C THR A 2 24.26 -4.54 18.11
N THR A 3 24.40 -3.23 18.01
CA THR A 3 23.47 -2.38 17.25
C THR A 3 23.43 -2.92 15.83
N THR A 4 22.31 -3.50 15.41
CA THR A 4 22.08 -3.83 14.00
C THR A 4 22.25 -2.55 13.21
N ALA A 5 23.27 -2.49 12.35
CA ALA A 5 23.49 -1.31 11.51
C ALA A 5 22.29 -1.18 10.58
N ASN A 6 21.72 0.03 10.49
CA ASN A 6 20.65 0.29 9.54
C ASN A 6 21.18 0.05 8.11
N SER A 7 20.52 -0.84 7.37
CA SER A 7 20.85 -1.20 5.98
C SER A 7 19.71 -0.88 5.01
N THR A 8 18.63 -0.27 5.48
CA THR A 8 17.38 -0.13 4.73
C THR A 8 17.27 1.23 4.09
N TYR A 9 16.99 1.26 2.79
CA TYR A 9 16.55 2.47 2.12
C TYR A 9 15.06 2.63 2.32
N VAL A 10 14.61 3.85 2.58
CA VAL A 10 13.18 4.17 2.71
C VAL A 10 12.79 5.16 1.63
N TYR A 11 11.71 4.88 0.92
CA TYR A 11 11.17 5.72 -0.13
C TYR A 11 9.78 6.20 0.26
N VAL A 12 9.52 7.50 0.13
CA VAL A 12 8.24 8.10 0.47
C VAL A 12 7.74 8.98 -0.66
N GLY A 13 6.54 8.67 -1.15
CA GLY A 13 5.83 9.43 -2.17
C GLY A 13 4.79 10.36 -1.54
N ALA A 14 4.77 11.61 -1.98
CA ALA A 14 3.84 12.65 -1.57
C ALA A 14 2.96 13.08 -2.76
N GLU A 15 1.66 13.30 -2.51
CA GLU A 15 0.79 13.87 -3.56
C GLU A 15 1.04 15.37 -3.78
N THR A 16 1.58 16.10 -2.81
CA THR A 16 1.84 17.54 -2.98
C THR A 16 3.21 17.85 -3.56
N SER A 17 4.21 16.99 -3.32
CA SER A 17 5.61 17.35 -3.59
C SER A 17 6.56 16.17 -3.69
N GLY A 18 6.35 15.25 -4.62
CA GLY A 18 7.42 14.40 -5.14
C GLY A 18 7.73 13.12 -4.38
N LEU A 19 8.93 12.60 -4.66
CA LEU A 19 9.45 11.33 -4.14
C LEU A 19 10.73 11.59 -3.37
N TYR A 20 10.84 10.99 -2.20
CA TYR A 20 11.99 11.16 -1.32
C TYR A 20 12.62 9.82 -0.95
N ARG A 21 13.93 9.84 -0.72
CA ARG A 21 14.71 8.71 -0.25
C ARG A 21 15.43 9.05 1.04
N LEU A 22 15.41 8.13 2.00
CA LEU A 22 16.31 8.14 3.15
C LEU A 22 17.27 6.97 3.01
N SER A 23 18.56 7.28 2.85
CA SER A 23 19.62 6.27 2.77
C SER A 23 19.95 5.70 4.16
N PRO A 24 20.43 4.45 4.24
CA PRO A 24 20.81 3.84 5.50
C PRO A 24 21.86 4.68 6.25
N GLY A 25 21.59 4.97 7.52
CA GLY A 25 22.45 5.81 8.36
C GLY A 25 22.37 7.32 8.09
N SER A 26 21.62 7.77 7.08
CA SER A 26 21.33 9.19 6.88
C SER A 26 20.27 9.69 7.86
N SER A 27 20.36 10.97 8.23
CA SER A 27 19.31 11.70 8.93
C SER A 27 18.56 12.67 8.02
N GLN A 28 18.97 12.79 6.75
CA GLN A 28 18.44 13.75 5.79
C GLN A 28 17.77 13.02 4.63
N TRP A 29 16.58 13.50 4.27
CA TRP A 29 15.85 13.05 3.09
C TRP A 29 16.41 13.72 1.84
N GLU A 30 16.60 12.92 0.80
CA GLU A 30 16.94 13.36 -0.54
C GLU A 30 15.67 13.39 -1.39
N GLU A 31 15.41 14.49 -2.09
CA GLU A 31 14.34 14.57 -3.08
C GLU A 31 14.83 14.00 -4.41
N LEU A 32 14.16 12.96 -4.90
CA LEU A 32 14.48 12.31 -6.15
C LEU A 32 13.78 13.05 -7.30
N THR A 33 14.56 13.51 -8.27
CA THR A 33 14.05 14.35 -9.37
C THR A 33 14.56 13.96 -10.76
N ASN A 34 15.67 13.25 -10.84
CA ASN A 34 16.36 12.99 -12.08
C ASN A 34 15.61 12.00 -12.98
N GLY A 35 15.04 12.49 -14.07
CA GLY A 35 14.23 11.71 -15.01
C GLY A 35 12.74 11.63 -14.65
N LEU A 36 12.33 12.11 -13.47
CA LEU A 36 10.93 12.26 -13.08
C LEU A 36 10.32 13.55 -13.67
N PRO A 37 8.98 13.63 -13.82
CA PRO A 37 8.32 14.84 -14.28
C PRO A 37 8.47 15.96 -13.24
N ALA A 38 8.35 17.21 -13.68
CA ALA A 38 8.40 18.36 -12.77
C ALA A 38 7.23 18.32 -11.78
N ASN A 39 7.51 18.51 -10.49
CA ASN A 39 6.54 18.41 -9.39
C ASN A 39 5.74 17.08 -9.44
N PRO A 40 6.41 15.92 -9.31
CA PRO A 40 5.73 14.64 -9.41
C PRO A 40 4.72 14.47 -8.26
N ILE A 41 3.53 13.97 -8.56
CA ILE A 41 2.53 13.53 -7.60
C ILE A 41 2.71 12.02 -7.47
N VAL A 42 3.18 11.54 -6.31
CA VAL A 42 3.63 10.14 -6.19
C VAL A 42 2.79 9.39 -5.15
N PRO A 43 1.59 8.91 -5.51
CA PRO A 43 0.73 8.18 -4.59
C PRO A 43 1.19 6.74 -4.32
N GLY A 44 1.99 6.14 -5.21
CA GLY A 44 2.43 4.75 -5.11
C GLY A 44 3.93 4.58 -5.34
N VAL A 45 4.59 3.81 -4.48
CA VAL A 45 6.00 3.43 -4.59
C VAL A 45 6.14 1.96 -4.23
N THR A 46 6.93 1.20 -4.97
CA THR A 46 7.26 -0.20 -4.64
C THR A 46 8.68 -0.55 -5.04
N LEU A 47 9.22 -1.62 -4.47
CA LEU A 47 10.53 -2.18 -4.81
C LEU A 47 10.36 -3.51 -5.52
N HIS A 48 11.26 -3.85 -6.42
CA HIS A 48 11.31 -5.19 -6.97
C HIS A 48 11.60 -6.20 -5.84
N PRO A 49 10.82 -7.29 -5.72
CA PRO A 49 10.90 -8.19 -4.56
C PRO A 49 12.29 -8.81 -4.41
N ASP A 50 12.93 -9.19 -5.52
CA ASP A 50 14.25 -9.84 -5.49
C ASP A 50 15.44 -8.87 -5.56
N ASN A 51 15.23 -7.62 -5.97
CA ASN A 51 16.31 -6.65 -6.17
C ASN A 51 15.89 -5.25 -5.70
N PRO A 52 16.29 -4.83 -4.48
CA PRO A 52 15.84 -3.55 -3.92
C PRO A 52 16.49 -2.33 -4.57
N GLU A 53 17.43 -2.53 -5.50
CA GLU A 53 17.97 -1.43 -6.31
C GLU A 53 16.99 -0.97 -7.37
N ILE A 54 16.02 -1.83 -7.73
CA ILE A 54 14.98 -1.51 -8.68
C ILE A 54 13.77 -0.97 -7.92
N VAL A 55 13.43 0.30 -8.18
CA VAL A 55 12.34 1.03 -7.55
C VAL A 55 11.33 1.44 -8.61
N PHE A 56 10.04 1.34 -8.31
CA PHE A 56 8.97 1.79 -9.17
C PHE A 56 8.18 2.90 -8.49
N ALA A 57 7.82 3.92 -9.25
CA ALA A 57 7.02 5.05 -8.79
C ALA A 57 5.82 5.26 -9.72
N GLY A 58 4.63 5.33 -9.13
CA GLY A 58 3.41 5.70 -9.82
C GLY A 58 3.25 7.20 -9.75
N THR A 59 3.00 7.84 -10.90
CA THR A 59 2.89 9.30 -10.97
C THR A 59 1.60 9.73 -11.67
N GLN A 60 1.34 11.04 -11.70
CA GLN A 60 0.29 11.63 -12.52
C GLN A 60 0.45 11.37 -14.03
N ASP A 61 1.65 11.04 -14.48
CA ASP A 61 2.02 10.86 -15.89
C ASP A 61 2.33 9.37 -16.23
N GLY A 62 2.00 8.46 -15.32
CA GLY A 62 2.22 7.03 -15.49
C GLY A 62 3.32 6.46 -14.59
N PRO A 63 3.74 5.21 -14.86
CA PRO A 63 4.73 4.50 -14.06
C PRO A 63 6.17 4.81 -14.50
N TYR A 64 7.05 4.98 -13.52
CA TYR A 64 8.48 5.19 -13.69
C TYR A 64 9.25 4.09 -12.98
N ARG A 65 10.43 3.76 -13.51
CA ARG A 65 11.37 2.79 -12.95
C ARG A 65 12.73 3.44 -12.72
N SER A 66 13.38 3.09 -11.63
CA SER A 66 14.80 3.31 -11.40
C SER A 66 15.47 1.94 -11.21
N THR A 67 16.72 1.81 -11.65
CA THR A 67 17.54 0.59 -11.47
C THR A 67 18.76 0.83 -10.58
N ASP A 68 18.85 2.01 -9.96
CA ASP A 68 19.98 2.50 -9.19
C ASP A 68 19.51 3.19 -7.90
N ARG A 69 18.55 2.58 -7.21
CA ARG A 69 18.00 3.07 -5.93
C ARG A 69 17.40 4.47 -6.00
N GLY A 70 16.94 4.90 -7.17
CA GLY A 70 16.28 6.18 -7.38
C GLY A 70 17.20 7.32 -7.84
N ASP A 71 18.46 7.06 -8.16
CA ASP A 71 19.38 8.09 -8.67
C ASP A 71 19.02 8.53 -10.10
N HIS A 72 18.47 7.63 -10.92
CA HIS A 72 17.92 7.91 -12.25
C HIS A 72 16.58 7.21 -12.45
N TRP A 73 15.65 7.91 -13.10
CA TRP A 73 14.32 7.40 -13.42
C TRP A 73 14.05 7.41 -14.92
N GLU A 74 13.38 6.38 -15.40
CA GLU A 74 12.85 6.27 -16.75
C GLU A 74 11.34 6.06 -16.69
N ARG A 75 10.60 6.74 -17.58
CA ARG A 75 9.18 6.47 -17.78
C ARG A 75 9.05 5.15 -18.54
N LEU A 76 8.20 4.25 -18.05
CA LEU A 76 7.92 2.98 -18.73
C LEU A 76 6.98 3.17 -19.93
N ASP A 77 6.86 2.17 -20.80
CA ASP A 77 5.98 2.20 -21.99
C ASP A 77 4.50 2.10 -21.58
N TYR A 78 3.97 3.23 -21.13
CA TYR A 78 2.60 3.43 -20.69
C TYR A 78 1.93 4.47 -21.60
N PRO A 79 0.64 4.31 -21.96
CA PRO A 79 -0.05 5.24 -22.84
C PRO A 79 0.14 6.70 -22.42
N ALA A 80 0.43 7.58 -23.38
CA ALA A 80 0.65 9.01 -23.10
C ALA A 80 -0.60 9.70 -22.52
N SER A 81 -1.79 9.19 -22.84
CA SER A 81 -3.06 9.63 -22.26
C SER A 81 -3.58 8.67 -21.18
N GLY A 82 -2.72 7.83 -20.61
CA GLY A 82 -3.09 6.89 -19.56
C GLY A 82 -3.37 7.60 -18.23
N ALA A 83 -4.18 6.97 -17.38
CA ALA A 83 -4.54 7.53 -16.08
C ALA A 83 -3.36 7.53 -15.09
N PRO A 84 -3.35 8.45 -14.10
CA PRO A 84 -2.44 8.41 -12.96
C PRO A 84 -2.35 7.04 -12.29
N VAL A 85 -1.12 6.59 -11.98
CA VAL A 85 -0.85 5.29 -11.37
C VAL A 85 -0.80 5.42 -9.85
N TRP A 86 -1.63 4.63 -9.15
CA TRP A 86 -1.81 4.69 -7.69
C TRP A 86 -1.17 3.52 -6.95
N THR A 87 -1.12 2.34 -7.56
CA THR A 87 -0.65 1.13 -6.88
C THR A 87 0.01 0.17 -7.85
N PHE A 88 0.87 -0.69 -7.31
CA PHE A 88 1.60 -1.73 -8.02
C PHE A 88 1.44 -3.05 -7.27
N MET A 89 1.37 -4.15 -8.01
CA MET A 89 1.50 -5.49 -7.45
C MET A 89 2.39 -6.34 -8.35
N PHE A 90 3.41 -6.99 -7.77
CA PHE A 90 4.13 -8.08 -8.43
C PHE A 90 3.36 -9.38 -8.22
N ARG A 91 3.24 -10.19 -9.26
CA ARG A 91 2.61 -11.51 -9.13
C ARG A 91 3.46 -12.39 -8.20
N PRO A 92 2.89 -13.01 -7.16
CA PRO A 92 3.63 -13.93 -6.31
C PRO A 92 4.27 -15.07 -7.12
N GLY A 93 5.55 -15.32 -6.89
CA GLY A 93 6.34 -16.34 -7.58
C GLY A 93 6.81 -15.99 -9.00
N ASP A 94 6.39 -14.85 -9.57
CA ASP A 94 6.84 -14.39 -10.89
C ASP A 94 6.81 -12.84 -10.97
N PRO A 95 7.89 -12.16 -10.55
CA PRO A 95 7.94 -10.69 -10.58
C PRO A 95 8.07 -10.10 -11.99
N SER A 96 8.21 -10.93 -13.04
CA SER A 96 8.11 -10.43 -14.42
C SER A 96 6.68 -10.03 -14.78
N VAL A 97 5.68 -10.57 -14.07
CA VAL A 97 4.28 -10.20 -14.20
C VAL A 97 3.94 -9.16 -13.13
N MET A 98 3.48 -7.99 -13.59
CA MET A 98 3.14 -6.86 -12.73
C MET A 98 1.75 -6.32 -13.07
N TYR A 99 1.12 -5.68 -12.08
CA TYR A 99 -0.17 -5.04 -12.24
C TYR A 99 -0.12 -3.61 -11.71
N LEU A 100 -0.85 -2.71 -12.36
CA LEU A 100 -1.08 -1.33 -11.91
C LEU A 100 -2.55 -1.11 -11.65
N GLY A 101 -2.83 -0.31 -10.62
CA GLY A 101 -4.13 0.33 -10.44
C GLY A 101 -4.04 1.84 -10.65
N THR A 102 -5.07 2.43 -11.25
CA THR A 102 -5.07 3.85 -11.63
C THR A 102 -6.22 4.66 -11.00
N ALA A 103 -6.26 5.96 -11.27
CA ALA A 103 -7.43 6.82 -11.05
C ALA A 103 -7.70 7.66 -12.33
N PRO A 104 -8.85 7.52 -13.02
CA PRO A 104 -9.98 6.65 -12.70
C PRO A 104 -9.58 5.17 -12.68
N GLY A 105 -10.30 4.35 -11.91
CA GLY A 105 -9.88 2.99 -11.63
C GLY A 105 -9.89 2.09 -12.86
N GLU A 106 -8.69 1.85 -13.37
CA GLU A 106 -8.38 0.90 -14.42
C GLU A 106 -7.28 -0.02 -13.88
N ILE A 107 -7.20 -1.23 -14.43
CA ILE A 107 -6.13 -2.17 -14.10
C ILE A 107 -5.32 -2.44 -15.38
N TYR A 108 -4.00 -2.37 -15.25
CA TYR A 108 -3.07 -2.73 -16.32
C TYR A 108 -2.23 -3.93 -15.88
N ARG A 109 -1.80 -4.75 -16.84
CA ARG A 109 -0.86 -5.85 -16.64
C ARG A 109 0.37 -5.68 -17.53
N SER A 110 1.54 -5.95 -16.97
CA SER A 110 2.78 -6.20 -17.69
C SER A 110 3.18 -7.66 -17.50
N VAL A 111 3.79 -8.26 -18.52
CA VAL A 111 4.36 -9.63 -18.47
C VAL A 111 5.87 -9.61 -18.77
N ASN A 112 6.48 -8.43 -18.66
CA ASN A 112 7.88 -8.15 -18.98
C ASN A 112 8.46 -7.07 -18.05
N SER A 113 8.23 -7.21 -16.74
CA SER A 113 8.82 -6.36 -15.70
C SER A 113 8.58 -4.85 -15.88
N GLY A 114 7.42 -4.50 -16.44
CA GLY A 114 6.99 -3.14 -16.68
C GLY A 114 7.44 -2.54 -18.02
N ASP A 115 8.14 -3.28 -18.88
CA ASP A 115 8.62 -2.77 -20.17
C ASP A 115 7.47 -2.44 -21.14
N SER A 116 6.30 -3.08 -20.99
CA SER A 116 5.07 -2.74 -21.71
C SER A 116 3.82 -3.09 -20.89
N TRP A 117 2.73 -2.37 -21.12
CA TRP A 117 1.48 -2.50 -20.35
C TRP A 117 0.26 -2.74 -21.22
N GLN A 118 -0.55 -3.73 -20.84
CA GLN A 118 -1.85 -4.03 -21.41
C GLN A 118 -2.95 -3.59 -20.45
N LYS A 119 -3.89 -2.76 -20.90
CA LYS A 119 -5.11 -2.48 -20.14
C LYS A 119 -5.98 -3.72 -20.06
N LEU A 120 -6.41 -4.09 -18.85
CA LEU A 120 -7.31 -5.21 -18.60
C LEU A 120 -8.77 -4.76 -18.63
N ASN A 121 -9.67 -5.68 -18.95
CA ASN A 121 -11.11 -5.42 -18.95
C ASN A 121 -11.67 -5.65 -17.55
N ALA A 122 -11.31 -4.77 -16.60
CA ALA A 122 -11.87 -4.78 -15.26
C ALA A 122 -13.22 -4.07 -15.26
N THR A 123 -14.26 -4.74 -14.76
CA THR A 123 -15.57 -4.11 -14.55
C THR A 123 -15.51 -3.36 -13.23
N MET A 124 -15.56 -2.03 -13.29
CA MET A 124 -15.74 -1.21 -12.10
C MET A 124 -17.15 -1.42 -11.58
N GLY A 125 -17.28 -1.67 -10.28
CA GLY A 125 -18.54 -2.05 -9.65
C GLY A 125 -19.67 -1.05 -9.94
N ALA A 126 -20.91 -1.53 -10.00
CA ALA A 126 -22.06 -0.70 -10.35
C ALA A 126 -22.48 0.29 -9.22
N ASN A 127 -21.85 0.16 -8.05
CA ASN A 127 -22.28 0.77 -6.78
C ASN A 127 -21.28 1.82 -6.26
N GLU A 128 -20.81 2.73 -7.12
CA GLU A 128 -19.90 3.82 -6.73
C GLU A 128 -20.58 4.86 -5.82
N CYS A 129 -19.95 5.20 -4.70
CA CYS A 129 -20.36 6.33 -3.87
C CYS A 129 -19.94 7.66 -4.51
N ALA A 130 -20.84 8.64 -4.52
CA ALA A 130 -20.55 9.96 -5.07
C ALA A 130 -19.52 10.70 -4.20
N MET A 131 -18.35 10.97 -4.77
CA MET A 131 -17.24 11.66 -4.09
C MET A 131 -16.66 12.78 -4.95
N ALA A 132 -15.85 13.66 -4.33
CA ALA A 132 -15.18 14.78 -5.01
C ALA A 132 -13.97 14.34 -5.87
N PHE A 133 -13.73 13.04 -6.01
CA PHE A 133 -12.65 12.43 -6.77
C PHE A 133 -13.17 11.15 -7.46
N PRO A 134 -12.58 10.73 -8.58
CA PRO A 134 -12.96 9.49 -9.25
C PRO A 134 -12.55 8.26 -8.44
N THR A 135 -13.28 7.15 -8.56
CA THR A 135 -12.85 5.84 -8.04
C THR A 135 -11.40 5.55 -8.40
N ARG A 136 -10.64 4.99 -7.45
CA ARG A 136 -9.23 4.63 -7.63
C ARG A 136 -9.04 3.16 -7.29
N VAL A 137 -8.21 2.45 -8.06
CA VAL A 137 -7.70 1.15 -7.63
C VAL A 137 -6.55 1.42 -6.66
N ILE A 138 -6.83 1.37 -5.35
CA ILE A 138 -5.89 1.84 -4.31
C ILE A 138 -4.92 0.74 -3.86
N ALA A 139 -5.33 -0.52 -3.99
CA ALA A 139 -4.50 -1.68 -3.69
C ALA A 139 -4.92 -2.89 -4.54
N ILE A 140 -3.94 -3.72 -4.89
CA ILE A 140 -4.14 -5.01 -5.55
C ILE A 140 -3.35 -6.05 -4.75
N ALA A 141 -3.95 -7.20 -4.49
CA ALA A 141 -3.29 -8.34 -3.84
C ALA A 141 -3.65 -9.63 -4.57
N ALA A 142 -2.77 -10.63 -4.48
CA ALA A 142 -3.01 -11.98 -4.96
C ALA A 142 -2.73 -12.97 -3.83
N ASP A 143 -3.45 -14.09 -3.80
CA ASP A 143 -3.12 -15.19 -2.89
C ASP A 143 -1.71 -15.71 -3.24
N PRO A 144 -0.74 -15.68 -2.31
CA PRO A 144 0.62 -16.17 -2.59
C PRO A 144 0.68 -17.65 -2.99
N SER A 145 -0.30 -18.46 -2.54
CA SER A 145 -0.43 -19.88 -2.86
C SER A 145 -1.23 -20.12 -4.16
N HIS A 146 -2.04 -19.14 -4.57
CA HIS A 146 -2.85 -19.19 -5.78
C HIS A 146 -2.74 -17.87 -6.57
N PRO A 147 -1.60 -17.59 -7.24
CA PRO A 147 -1.31 -16.25 -7.78
C PRO A 147 -2.25 -15.74 -8.90
N ASN A 148 -3.18 -16.57 -9.37
CA ASN A 148 -4.23 -16.17 -10.31
C ASN A 148 -5.51 -15.68 -9.59
N GLU A 149 -5.65 -16.00 -8.30
CA GLU A 149 -6.68 -15.48 -7.41
C GLU A 149 -6.23 -14.10 -6.91
N MET A 150 -6.85 -13.06 -7.46
CA MET A 150 -6.47 -11.66 -7.26
C MET A 150 -7.65 -10.84 -6.78
N TYR A 151 -7.35 -9.77 -6.05
CA TYR A 151 -8.33 -8.86 -5.48
C TYR A 151 -7.87 -7.43 -5.71
N ALA A 152 -8.80 -6.54 -6.04
CA ALA A 152 -8.54 -5.12 -6.13
C ALA A 152 -9.50 -4.34 -5.23
N ALA A 153 -8.93 -3.50 -4.37
CA ALA A 153 -9.67 -2.55 -3.54
C ALA A 153 -9.94 -1.28 -4.35
N LEU A 154 -11.22 -0.98 -4.56
CA LEU A 154 -11.68 0.21 -5.25
C LEU A 154 -12.10 1.25 -4.19
N GLU A 155 -11.32 2.32 -4.07
CA GLU A 155 -11.66 3.44 -3.19
C GLU A 155 -12.98 4.02 -3.70
N VAL A 156 -14.04 3.90 -2.89
CA VAL A 156 -15.45 4.32 -3.09
C VAL A 156 -16.33 3.41 -3.96
N ALA A 157 -15.86 2.22 -4.35
CA ALA A 157 -16.64 1.29 -5.17
C ALA A 157 -16.56 -0.18 -4.71
N GLY A 158 -16.00 -0.44 -3.51
CA GLY A 158 -15.92 -1.77 -2.94
C GLY A 158 -14.76 -2.61 -3.49
N VAL A 159 -15.01 -3.88 -3.78
CA VAL A 159 -13.94 -4.86 -4.08
C VAL A 159 -14.33 -5.78 -5.23
N ILE A 160 -13.38 -6.02 -6.12
CA ILE A 160 -13.49 -6.95 -7.23
C ILE A 160 -12.46 -8.08 -7.09
N ARG A 161 -12.80 -9.26 -7.59
CA ARG A 161 -11.94 -10.46 -7.60
C ARG A 161 -11.72 -10.95 -9.02
N SER A 162 -10.55 -11.50 -9.30
CA SER A 162 -10.26 -12.31 -10.48
C SER A 162 -9.78 -13.69 -10.04
N ASP A 163 -10.18 -14.74 -10.77
CA ASP A 163 -9.70 -16.12 -10.56
C ASP A 163 -8.77 -16.59 -11.70
N ASP A 164 -8.49 -15.72 -12.68
CA ASP A 164 -7.77 -16.03 -13.91
C ASP A 164 -6.56 -15.09 -14.17
N GLY A 165 -6.02 -14.49 -13.12
CA GLY A 165 -4.84 -13.61 -13.25
C GLY A 165 -5.16 -12.26 -13.88
N GLY A 166 -6.39 -11.78 -13.68
CA GLY A 166 -6.86 -10.45 -14.08
C GLY A 166 -7.47 -10.36 -15.48
N ASP A 167 -7.70 -11.48 -16.17
CA ASP A 167 -8.35 -11.48 -17.48
C ASP A 167 -9.86 -11.18 -17.34
N THR A 168 -10.50 -11.69 -16.29
CA THR A 168 -11.89 -11.36 -15.92
C THR A 168 -12.00 -10.98 -14.44
N TRP A 169 -13.02 -10.17 -14.12
CA TRP A 169 -13.24 -9.63 -12.78
C TRP A 169 -14.72 -9.68 -12.38
N ASP A 170 -14.98 -10.17 -11.16
CA ASP A 170 -16.28 -10.22 -10.51
C ASP A 170 -16.37 -9.20 -9.37
N GLU A 171 -17.50 -8.50 -9.25
CA GLU A 171 -17.80 -7.68 -8.06
C GLU A 171 -18.15 -8.58 -6.87
N ILE A 172 -17.37 -8.49 -5.79
CA ILE A 172 -17.57 -9.28 -4.56
C ILE A 172 -17.86 -8.41 -3.34
N THR A 173 -18.27 -7.16 -3.55
CA THR A 173 -18.61 -6.19 -2.51
C THR A 173 -19.64 -6.71 -1.49
N GLY A 174 -20.64 -7.48 -1.95
CA GLY A 174 -21.55 -8.23 -1.08
C GLY A 174 -22.17 -7.39 0.04
N SER A 175 -22.01 -7.84 1.29
CA SER A 175 -22.55 -7.19 2.50
C SER A 175 -21.94 -5.83 2.86
N LEU A 176 -20.89 -5.37 2.15
CA LEU A 176 -20.33 -4.03 2.33
C LEU A 176 -21.22 -2.94 1.72
N ALA A 177 -22.09 -3.27 0.76
CA ALA A 177 -22.91 -2.28 0.07
C ALA A 177 -24.18 -1.89 0.86
N PRO A 178 -24.73 -0.68 0.68
CA PRO A 178 -24.20 0.46 -0.08
C PRO A 178 -23.70 1.59 0.84
N SER A 179 -23.05 1.28 1.97
CA SER A 179 -22.57 2.33 2.88
C SER A 179 -21.22 2.88 2.42
N GLU A 180 -21.11 4.21 2.30
CA GLU A 180 -19.85 4.89 1.99
C GLU A 180 -18.71 4.45 2.92
N ASP A 181 -19.03 4.23 4.20
CA ASP A 181 -18.07 3.81 5.21
C ASP A 181 -17.42 2.44 4.96
N THR A 182 -18.12 1.57 4.24
CA THR A 182 -17.68 0.21 3.92
C THR A 182 -17.30 0.03 2.45
N LEU A 183 -17.73 0.93 1.56
CA LEU A 183 -17.35 0.96 0.15
C LEU A 183 -16.08 1.77 -0.12
N ASP A 184 -15.71 2.71 0.77
CA ASP A 184 -14.44 3.41 0.69
C ASP A 184 -13.30 2.53 1.22
N LEU A 185 -12.82 1.63 0.34
CA LEU A 185 -11.71 0.73 0.66
C LEU A 185 -10.37 1.43 0.59
N HIS A 186 -9.47 1.05 1.50
CA HIS A 186 -8.14 1.64 1.58
C HIS A 186 -7.01 0.62 1.43
N GLY A 187 -7.30 -0.67 1.58
CA GLY A 187 -6.31 -1.74 1.44
C GLY A 187 -6.95 -3.09 1.21
N VAL A 188 -6.19 -3.98 0.56
CA VAL A 188 -6.49 -5.40 0.39
C VAL A 188 -5.20 -6.20 0.52
N GLN A 189 -5.25 -7.34 1.21
CA GLN A 189 -4.11 -8.25 1.38
C GLN A 189 -4.57 -9.70 1.44
N CYS A 190 -3.67 -10.59 1.06
CA CYS A 190 -3.78 -12.05 1.23
C CYS A 190 -2.57 -12.54 2.01
N SER A 191 -2.65 -13.74 2.61
CA SER A 191 -1.52 -14.37 3.27
C SER A 191 -1.41 -15.84 2.91
N ALA A 192 -0.18 -16.33 2.79
CA ALA A 192 0.11 -17.75 2.60
C ALA A 192 -0.33 -18.63 3.78
N ALA A 193 -0.59 -18.06 4.97
CA ALA A 193 -1.07 -18.82 6.13
C ALA A 193 -2.56 -19.19 6.04
N THR A 194 -3.35 -18.45 5.25
CA THR A 194 -4.78 -18.68 5.02
C THR A 194 -5.13 -18.49 3.55
N PRO A 195 -4.75 -19.46 2.68
CA PRO A 195 -5.15 -19.43 1.27
C PRO A 195 -6.67 -19.29 1.13
N HIS A 196 -7.11 -18.64 0.04
CA HIS A 196 -8.50 -18.30 -0.21
C HIS A 196 -9.15 -17.35 0.82
N THR A 197 -8.37 -16.70 1.67
CA THR A 197 -8.85 -15.66 2.58
C THR A 197 -8.25 -14.32 2.20
N VAL A 198 -9.11 -13.33 2.00
CA VAL A 198 -8.74 -11.95 1.72
C VAL A 198 -9.07 -11.06 2.91
N TYR A 199 -8.21 -10.08 3.19
CA TYR A 199 -8.39 -9.11 4.25
C TYR A 199 -8.48 -7.73 3.62
N ILE A 200 -9.43 -6.91 4.06
CA ILE A 200 -9.63 -5.54 3.55
C ILE A 200 -9.70 -4.53 4.70
N THR A 201 -9.47 -3.26 4.37
CA THR A 201 -9.61 -2.12 5.30
C THR A 201 -10.53 -1.07 4.72
N THR A 202 -11.39 -0.51 5.58
CA THR A 202 -12.41 0.51 5.24
C THR A 202 -12.31 1.73 6.17
N ARG A 203 -13.30 2.63 6.14
CA ARG A 203 -13.43 3.72 7.13
C ARG A 203 -13.85 3.22 8.52
N GLN A 204 -14.51 2.08 8.60
CA GLN A 204 -15.04 1.53 9.86
C GLN A 204 -14.11 0.52 10.53
N GLY A 205 -13.17 -0.04 9.78
CA GLY A 205 -12.19 -0.97 10.31
C GLY A 205 -11.84 -2.07 9.30
N PRO A 206 -11.13 -3.11 9.77
CA PRO A 206 -10.77 -4.24 8.95
C PRO A 206 -11.92 -5.26 8.83
N PHE A 207 -11.95 -5.98 7.71
CA PHE A 207 -12.85 -7.10 7.47
C PHE A 207 -12.07 -8.32 6.99
N ILE A 208 -12.60 -9.51 7.31
CA ILE A 208 -12.11 -10.79 6.82
C ILE A 208 -13.11 -11.32 5.77
N GLY A 209 -12.59 -11.69 4.61
CA GLY A 209 -13.31 -12.31 3.51
C GLY A 209 -12.86 -13.76 3.30
N PRO A 210 -13.43 -14.73 4.03
CA PRO A 210 -13.15 -16.14 3.79
C PRO A 210 -13.72 -16.62 2.44
N ASP A 211 -13.31 -17.82 2.02
CA ASP A 211 -13.81 -18.49 0.81
C ASP A 211 -13.84 -17.57 -0.42
N ARG A 212 -12.72 -16.89 -0.66
CA ARG A 212 -12.51 -15.93 -1.73
C ARG A 212 -13.38 -14.68 -1.66
N GLY A 213 -13.60 -14.17 -0.45
CA GLY A 213 -14.40 -12.97 -0.19
C GLY A 213 -15.90 -13.18 -0.46
N ARG A 214 -16.41 -14.41 -0.23
CA ARG A 214 -17.83 -14.73 -0.43
C ARG A 214 -18.75 -13.98 0.54
N GLU A 215 -18.25 -13.68 1.73
CA GLU A 215 -18.90 -12.86 2.75
C GLU A 215 -17.87 -11.95 3.41
N TRP A 216 -18.31 -10.85 4.01
CA TRP A 216 -17.45 -9.92 4.73
C TRP A 216 -17.78 -9.90 6.21
N ILE A 217 -16.83 -10.35 7.02
CA ILE A 217 -16.95 -10.44 8.48
C ILE A 217 -16.22 -9.24 9.09
N PRO A 218 -16.91 -8.31 9.77
CA PRO A 218 -16.26 -7.19 10.43
C PRO A 218 -15.37 -7.68 11.57
N VAL A 219 -14.17 -7.11 11.68
CA VAL A 219 -13.33 -7.27 12.86
C VAL A 219 -13.77 -6.23 13.89
N GLU A 220 -14.09 -6.68 15.11
CA GLU A 220 -14.45 -5.82 16.24
C GLU A 220 -13.24 -5.04 16.77
N PHE A 221 -12.67 -4.18 15.93
CA PHE A 221 -11.41 -3.49 16.18
C PHE A 221 -11.52 -2.42 17.27
N GLY A 222 -12.75 -1.93 17.52
CA GLY A 222 -13.06 -0.96 18.58
C GLY A 222 -12.69 -1.42 19.99
N GLN A 223 -12.52 -2.73 20.22
CA GLN A 223 -12.03 -3.25 21.49
C GLN A 223 -10.53 -2.98 21.72
N TYR A 224 -9.76 -2.73 20.65
CA TYR A 224 -8.32 -2.48 20.68
C TYR A 224 -7.95 -1.01 20.47
N SER A 225 -8.82 -0.23 19.84
CA SER A 225 -8.56 1.18 19.53
C SER A 225 -9.83 2.03 19.56
N PRO A 226 -9.78 3.25 20.13
CA PRO A 226 -10.90 4.20 20.07
C PRO A 226 -11.06 4.85 18.69
N ILE A 227 -10.11 4.65 17.78
CA ILE A 227 -10.14 5.15 16.41
C ILE A 227 -10.07 3.95 15.46
N THR A 228 -10.90 3.92 14.42
CA THR A 228 -11.05 2.71 13.58
C THR A 228 -10.92 2.98 12.08
N TYR A 229 -10.55 4.20 11.69
CA TYR A 229 -10.38 4.56 10.28
C TYR A 229 -9.08 3.94 9.75
N THR A 230 -9.18 2.72 9.23
CA THR A 230 -8.04 1.93 8.73
C THR A 230 -7.60 2.38 7.35
N ARG A 231 -6.31 2.66 7.13
CA ARG A 231 -5.78 3.21 5.87
C ARG A 231 -4.93 2.27 5.04
N ASP A 232 -4.10 1.44 5.68
CA ASP A 232 -3.25 0.47 4.98
C ASP A 232 -3.24 -0.83 5.76
N LEU A 233 -3.00 -1.91 5.03
CA LEU A 233 -2.89 -3.27 5.53
C LEU A 233 -1.73 -3.94 4.83
N ARG A 234 -0.78 -4.50 5.58
CA ARG A 234 0.35 -5.24 5.02
C ARG A 234 0.59 -6.55 5.75
N ALA A 235 0.69 -7.64 5.00
CA ALA A 235 1.23 -8.88 5.51
C ALA A 235 2.73 -8.76 5.75
N SER A 236 3.23 -9.41 6.80
CA SER A 236 4.67 -9.51 7.02
C SER A 236 5.31 -10.38 5.92
N PRO A 237 6.42 -9.93 5.32
CA PRO A 237 7.12 -10.70 4.28
C PRO A 237 7.78 -11.98 4.81
N THR A 238 7.95 -12.11 6.13
CA THR A 238 8.69 -13.23 6.75
C THR A 238 7.90 -14.03 7.79
N ASP A 239 6.70 -13.58 8.14
CA ASP A 239 5.78 -14.34 8.98
C ASP A 239 4.36 -14.23 8.42
N PRO A 240 3.84 -15.26 7.75
CA PRO A 240 2.53 -15.18 7.13
C PRO A 240 1.38 -15.04 8.14
N ASN A 241 1.59 -15.28 9.45
CA ASN A 241 0.55 -15.03 10.46
C ASN A 241 0.51 -13.56 10.92
N SER A 242 1.54 -12.79 10.63
CA SER A 242 1.67 -11.40 11.06
C SER A 242 1.19 -10.42 10.00
N MET A 243 0.37 -9.45 10.41
CA MET A 243 -0.12 -8.36 9.58
C MET A 243 -0.12 -7.04 10.35
N TYR A 244 0.07 -5.94 9.63
CA TYR A 244 0.08 -4.58 10.18
C TYR A 244 -1.08 -3.79 9.61
N VAL A 245 -1.65 -2.91 10.43
CA VAL A 245 -2.70 -1.98 10.02
C VAL A 245 -2.39 -0.58 10.51
N SER A 246 -2.39 0.38 9.58
CA SER A 246 -2.28 1.81 9.90
C SER A 246 -3.66 2.43 10.02
N ILE A 247 -3.86 3.31 11.01
CA ILE A 247 -5.18 3.89 11.31
C ILE A 247 -5.12 5.38 11.61
N GLY A 248 -6.27 6.04 11.55
CA GLY A 248 -6.50 7.36 12.15
C GLY A 248 -7.93 7.50 12.68
N ALA A 249 -8.30 8.71 13.11
CA ALA A 249 -9.67 9.00 13.55
C ALA A 249 -10.64 9.27 12.38
N SER A 250 -10.10 9.69 11.24
CA SER A 250 -10.81 9.94 9.99
C SER A 250 -9.80 10.06 8.84
N ALA A 251 -10.27 10.35 7.62
CA ALA A 251 -9.40 10.64 6.48
C ALA A 251 -8.33 11.69 6.81
N ARG A 252 -8.74 12.79 7.47
CA ARG A 252 -7.88 13.87 7.96
C ARG A 252 -8.14 14.09 9.43
N SER A 253 -7.19 13.68 10.26
CA SER A 253 -7.26 13.83 11.72
C SER A 253 -5.90 14.20 12.27
N SER A 254 -5.84 14.56 13.55
CA SER A 254 -4.59 14.74 14.29
C SER A 254 -4.13 13.47 15.02
N GLN A 255 -4.71 12.32 14.67
CA GLN A 255 -4.49 11.05 15.35
C GLN A 255 -4.12 9.98 14.34
N GLY A 256 -2.99 9.33 14.56
CA GLY A 256 -2.56 8.15 13.80
C GLY A 256 -2.03 7.09 14.75
N ALA A 257 -2.19 5.83 14.36
CA ALA A 257 -1.59 4.72 15.10
C ALA A 257 -1.22 3.55 14.18
N LEU A 258 -0.34 2.69 14.68
CA LEU A 258 0.04 1.44 14.04
C LEU A 258 -0.25 0.25 14.96
N TYR A 259 -0.99 -0.71 14.43
CA TYR A 259 -1.29 -1.97 15.10
C TYR A 259 -0.73 -3.15 14.33
N ARG A 260 -0.43 -4.23 15.05
CA ARG A 260 -0.02 -5.52 14.49
C ARG A 260 -0.94 -6.61 15.03
N SER A 261 -1.30 -7.54 14.16
CA SER A 261 -1.82 -8.85 14.53
C SER A 261 -0.75 -9.90 14.24
N ARG A 262 -0.69 -10.95 15.06
CA ARG A 262 0.21 -12.12 14.88
C ARG A 262 -0.57 -13.42 14.65
N ASP A 263 -1.87 -13.30 14.46
CA ASP A 263 -2.81 -14.41 14.41
C ASP A 263 -3.92 -14.15 13.38
N LEU A 264 -3.56 -13.43 12.30
CA LEU A 264 -4.42 -13.17 11.16
C LEU A 264 -5.73 -12.45 11.53
N PHE A 265 -5.58 -11.30 12.18
CA PHE A 265 -6.65 -10.36 12.56
C PHE A 265 -7.60 -10.84 13.66
N LYS A 266 -7.20 -11.87 14.43
CA LYS A 266 -7.98 -12.30 15.61
C LYS A 266 -7.68 -11.43 16.82
N THR A 267 -6.43 -11.04 17.02
CA THR A 267 -6.01 -10.11 18.08
C THR A 267 -5.03 -9.07 17.57
N PHE A 268 -4.98 -7.92 18.26
CA PHE A 268 -4.12 -6.81 17.89
C PHE A 268 -3.36 -6.25 19.09
N GLU A 269 -2.15 -5.80 18.81
CA GLU A 269 -1.32 -5.01 19.71
C GLU A 269 -0.93 -3.68 19.05
N ARG A 270 -0.91 -2.61 19.84
CA ARG A 270 -0.37 -1.32 19.41
C ARG A 270 1.16 -1.35 19.46
N VAL A 271 1.82 -1.03 18.34
CA VAL A 271 3.28 -1.19 18.16
C VAL A 271 4.03 0.15 18.18
N ASP A 272 3.35 1.27 17.93
CA ASP A 272 3.92 2.62 17.85
C ASP A 272 3.98 3.37 19.20
N ARG A 273 4.20 2.68 20.32
CA ARG A 273 3.93 3.23 21.67
C ARG A 273 4.79 4.45 22.06
N ASP A 274 5.94 4.63 21.42
CA ASP A 274 6.90 5.70 21.73
C ASP A 274 6.78 6.92 20.81
N ILE A 275 5.85 6.89 19.86
CA ILE A 275 5.62 7.99 18.93
C ILE A 275 4.20 8.52 19.04
N THR A 276 4.04 9.80 18.69
CA THR A 276 2.73 10.41 18.53
C THR A 276 2.64 10.98 17.13
N ALA A 277 1.82 10.34 16.30
CA ALA A 277 1.50 10.87 14.99
C ALA A 277 0.61 12.10 15.12
N ASN A 278 0.96 13.16 14.38
CA ASN A 278 0.21 14.40 14.31
C ASN A 278 -0.87 14.37 13.23
N ALA A 279 -0.98 13.27 12.50
CA ALA A 279 -1.90 13.07 11.40
C ALA A 279 -2.35 11.60 11.30
N THR A 280 -3.38 11.34 10.50
CA THR A 280 -3.78 9.97 10.11
C THR A 280 -2.57 9.18 9.59
N MET A 281 -2.37 7.95 10.10
CA MET A 281 -1.29 7.06 9.65
C MET A 281 -1.69 6.42 8.32
N MET A 282 -0.97 6.76 7.25
CA MET A 282 -1.40 6.51 5.87
C MET A 282 -0.91 5.20 5.29
N ALA A 283 0.31 4.77 5.63
CA ALA A 283 0.88 3.52 5.14
C ALA A 283 1.87 2.92 6.13
N VAL A 284 2.11 1.62 5.99
CA VAL A 284 3.14 0.86 6.70
C VAL A 284 3.91 0.00 5.70
N CYS A 285 5.19 -0.24 5.96
CA CYS A 285 5.95 -1.27 5.25
C CYS A 285 6.94 -1.96 6.22
N VAL A 286 7.33 -3.17 5.85
CA VAL A 286 8.37 -3.96 6.53
C VAL A 286 9.45 -4.24 5.50
N ASP A 287 10.71 -4.06 5.87
CA ASP A 287 11.81 -4.46 5.00
C ASP A 287 11.84 -6.00 4.88
N PRO A 288 11.65 -6.57 3.68
CA PRO A 288 11.64 -8.03 3.50
C PRO A 288 12.99 -8.70 3.78
N ARG A 289 14.10 -7.94 3.78
CA ARG A 289 15.46 -8.40 4.05
C ARG A 289 15.89 -8.12 5.50
N ALA A 290 15.19 -7.25 6.20
CA ALA A 290 15.41 -6.94 7.61
C ALA A 290 14.07 -6.82 8.34
N PRO A 291 13.39 -7.92 8.71
CA PRO A 291 12.01 -7.90 9.19
C PRO A 291 11.77 -7.16 10.51
N SER A 292 12.83 -6.88 11.28
CA SER A 292 12.75 -6.01 12.46
C SER A 292 12.70 -4.53 12.09
N HIS A 293 12.92 -4.18 10.82
CA HIS A 293 12.85 -2.83 10.30
C HIS A 293 11.44 -2.56 9.75
N ILE A 294 10.69 -1.72 10.45
CA ILE A 294 9.30 -1.37 10.12
C ILE A 294 9.21 0.13 10.01
N TYR A 295 8.57 0.61 8.95
CA TYR A 295 8.35 2.03 8.72
C TYR A 295 6.87 2.33 8.54
N CYS A 296 6.43 3.49 9.00
CA CYS A 296 5.10 3.99 8.73
C CYS A 296 5.12 5.50 8.51
N ILE A 297 4.12 6.01 7.81
CA ILE A 297 4.01 7.43 7.43
C ILE A 297 2.70 8.02 7.90
N ALA A 298 2.74 9.23 8.46
CA ALA A 298 1.56 10.04 8.71
C ALA A 298 1.37 11.07 7.60
N ARG A 299 0.12 11.38 7.26
CA ARG A 299 -0.24 12.22 6.10
C ARG A 299 0.55 13.52 5.97
N ASP A 300 0.88 14.16 7.09
CA ASP A 300 1.44 15.52 7.12
C ASP A 300 2.97 15.58 7.26
N GLY A 301 3.68 14.55 6.80
CA GLY A 301 5.13 14.61 6.61
C GLY A 301 5.97 13.84 7.62
N GLN A 302 5.36 13.25 8.65
CA GLN A 302 6.09 12.43 9.62
C GLN A 302 6.30 11.02 9.08
N VAL A 303 7.53 10.54 9.22
CA VAL A 303 7.93 9.16 8.93
C VAL A 303 8.49 8.57 10.20
N PHE A 304 8.05 7.38 10.58
CA PHE A 304 8.52 6.70 11.77
C PHE A 304 9.18 5.38 11.37
N GLY A 305 10.29 5.05 12.02
CA GLY A 305 11.02 3.81 11.78
C GLY A 305 11.44 3.14 13.08
N THR A 306 11.33 1.82 13.12
CA THR A 306 11.92 0.95 14.15
C THR A 306 12.92 0.03 13.48
N LEU A 307 13.98 -0.39 14.20
CA LEU A 307 14.96 -1.39 13.75
C LEU A 307 14.92 -2.67 14.61
N ASP A 308 14.01 -2.73 15.58
CA ASP A 308 13.92 -3.73 16.65
C ASP A 308 12.50 -4.26 16.85
N ASP A 309 11.76 -4.44 15.74
CA ASP A 309 10.39 -5.02 15.71
C ASP A 309 9.37 -4.21 16.54
N GLY A 310 9.59 -2.90 16.64
CA GLY A 310 8.71 -1.95 17.33
C GLY A 310 9.02 -1.74 18.81
N ALA A 311 10.17 -2.22 19.31
CA ALA A 311 10.56 -1.98 20.70
C ALA A 311 11.03 -0.54 20.95
N THR A 312 11.64 0.10 19.94
CA THR A 312 11.98 1.53 19.93
C THR A 312 11.71 2.14 18.56
N TRP A 313 11.43 3.44 18.54
CA TRP A 313 11.08 4.18 17.33
C TRP A 313 11.89 5.46 17.18
N THR A 314 12.20 5.79 15.92
CA THR A 314 12.81 7.04 15.50
C THR A 314 11.82 7.80 14.62
N THR A 315 11.67 9.11 14.89
CA THR A 315 10.88 10.01 14.06
C THR A 315 11.78 10.74 13.09
N HIS A 316 11.42 10.70 11.81
CA HIS A 316 12.01 11.48 10.73
C HIS A 316 10.97 12.45 10.19
N GLN A 317 11.41 13.65 9.84
CA GLN A 317 10.54 14.68 9.27
C GLN A 317 10.95 14.93 7.83
N LEU A 318 10.00 14.79 6.90
CA LEU A 318 10.19 15.22 5.52
C LEU A 318 10.17 16.75 5.42
N PRO A 319 10.74 17.34 4.35
CA PRO A 319 10.65 18.77 4.09
C PRO A 319 9.21 19.29 4.15
N ASP A 320 8.99 20.52 4.61
CA ASP A 320 7.65 21.06 4.89
C ASP A 320 6.67 21.00 3.71
N LYS A 321 7.19 21.07 2.48
CA LYS A 321 6.39 20.96 1.24
C LYS A 321 5.82 19.55 0.98
N ALA A 322 6.41 18.51 1.57
CA ALA A 322 6.00 17.13 1.42
C ALA A 322 4.82 16.82 2.37
N LYS A 323 3.61 16.87 1.84
CA LYS A 323 2.34 16.58 2.51
C LYS A 323 1.54 15.59 1.66
N GLU A 324 0.43 15.11 2.21
CA GLU A 324 -0.38 14.06 1.58
C GLU A 324 0.47 12.83 1.25
N LEU A 325 1.25 12.37 2.24
CA LEU A 325 2.07 11.17 2.08
C LEU A 325 1.18 9.95 1.85
N ARG A 326 1.54 9.12 0.88
CA ARG A 326 0.82 7.86 0.57
C ARG A 326 1.74 6.73 0.15
N GLY A 327 2.67 7.00 -0.74
CA GLY A 327 3.63 6.00 -1.19
C GLY A 327 4.65 5.71 -0.11
N LEU A 328 4.87 4.44 0.21
CA LEU A 328 5.90 4.01 1.15
C LEU A 328 6.48 2.66 0.69
N ALA A 329 7.81 2.58 0.62
CA ALA A 329 8.53 1.34 0.39
C ALA A 329 9.85 1.33 1.17
N ALA A 330 10.31 0.14 1.58
CA ALA A 330 11.59 -0.02 2.27
C ALA A 330 12.28 -1.34 1.89
N GLY A 331 13.60 -1.32 1.70
CA GLY A 331 14.39 -2.51 1.34
C GLY A 331 15.83 -2.25 0.89
#